data_AF-A0A0K9XJX5-F1
#
_entry.id   AF-A0A0K9XJX5-F1
#
_cell.length_a   1.000
_cell.length_b   1.000
_cell.length_c   1.000
_cell.angle_alpha   90.00
_cell.angle_beta   90.00
_cell.angle_gamma   90.00
#
_symmetry.space_group_name_H-M   'P 1'
#
loop_
_entity.id
_entity.type
_entity.pdbx_description
1 polymer ?
#
loop_
_entity_poly.entity_id
_entity_poly.type
_entity_poly.pdbx_seq_one_letter_code
_entity_poly.pdbx_strand_id
1 'polypeptide(L)'
;MPSFPGDLLDPRTSHGDVLVQIEARSRSAAAEASDRLLGAFPAWRLRWRMDGFLAGSRTERGRALTRDPFHFTEGFGNPPNEREVRDRSLVRPGQGEPDWAVGGSYQVVRLVRLATELWDMDSQEEQERVIGRRRDGRWLDGTPAEEEPEFRADSKGRITPLTSHVRMAAPDRRNLPPLVRRSYGYDRGDGDTGLIFSCFQRDLADGFEAVQKRLEGQELGRYILTFGGGYFFVPPPGDAWIDAVSRRR
;
A
#
# COMPACT_ATOMS: atom_id res chain seq x y z
N MET A 1 -6.55 12.73 -7.11
CA MET A 1 -6.92 11.75 -6.06
C MET A 1 -7.97 12.40 -5.18
N PRO A 2 -9.09 11.72 -4.90
CA PRO A 2 -10.09 12.19 -3.94
C PRO A 2 -9.53 12.22 -2.52
N SER A 3 -10.09 13.06 -1.66
CA SER A 3 -9.82 13.02 -0.22
C SER A 3 -10.75 12.01 0.44
N PHE A 4 -10.25 11.29 1.43
CA PHE A 4 -11.05 10.37 2.26
C PHE A 4 -11.20 10.93 3.69
N PRO A 5 -12.18 10.45 4.47
CA PRO A 5 -12.29 10.80 5.89
C PRO A 5 -10.99 10.48 6.66
N GLY A 6 -10.52 11.42 7.47
CA GLY A 6 -9.26 11.29 8.22
C GLY A 6 -8.00 11.76 7.48
N ASP A 7 -8.13 12.20 6.22
CA ASP A 7 -7.01 12.76 5.47
C ASP A 7 -6.70 14.21 5.88
N LEU A 8 -5.41 14.53 5.95
CA LEU A 8 -4.90 15.90 6.08
C LEU A 8 -3.84 16.15 5.01
N LEU A 9 -4.27 16.14 3.75
CA LEU A 9 -3.35 16.19 2.60
C LEU A 9 -2.64 17.54 2.48
N ASP A 10 -1.31 17.53 2.51
CA ASP A 10 -0.48 18.68 2.16
C ASP A 10 -0.28 18.74 0.64
N PRO A 11 -0.70 19.83 -0.04
CA PRO A 11 -0.51 19.97 -1.49
C PRO A 11 0.94 19.81 -1.94
N ARG A 12 1.93 20.15 -1.09
CA ARG A 12 3.36 20.09 -1.42
C ARG A 12 3.87 18.65 -1.54
N THR A 13 3.29 17.72 -0.80
CA THR A 13 3.62 16.28 -0.82
C THR A 13 2.58 15.44 -1.55
N SER A 14 1.67 16.10 -2.30
CA SER A 14 0.59 15.45 -3.03
C SER A 14 0.71 15.63 -4.54
N HIS A 15 0.31 14.61 -5.29
CA HIS A 15 0.26 14.57 -6.76
C HIS A 15 1.63 14.77 -7.43
N GLY A 16 1.63 15.09 -8.72
CA GLY A 16 2.81 15.25 -9.56
C GLY A 16 2.50 14.76 -10.96
N ASP A 17 3.18 15.32 -11.97
CA ASP A 17 2.96 14.91 -13.36
C ASP A 17 3.58 13.52 -13.63
N VAL A 18 4.70 13.24 -12.98
CA VAL A 18 5.43 11.96 -13.06
C VAL A 18 5.88 11.54 -11.67
N LEU A 19 5.64 10.28 -11.32
CA LEU A 19 6.23 9.62 -10.17
C LEU A 19 7.32 8.67 -10.65
N VAL A 20 8.49 8.69 -10.01
CA VAL A 20 9.55 7.70 -10.24
C VAL A 20 9.83 6.97 -8.94
N GLN A 21 9.67 5.65 -8.96
CA GLN A 21 10.01 4.76 -7.85
C GLN A 21 11.38 4.14 -8.10
N ILE A 22 12.36 4.47 -7.26
CA ILE A 22 13.74 3.98 -7.35
C ILE A 22 14.00 3.04 -6.20
N GLU A 23 14.47 1.84 -6.51
CA GLU A 23 14.78 0.82 -5.52
C GLU A 23 16.16 0.26 -5.73
N ALA A 24 16.87 0.05 -4.63
CA ALA A 24 18.19 -0.55 -4.63
C ALA A 24 18.42 -1.35 -3.35
N ARG A 25 19.48 -2.17 -3.35
CA ARG A 25 19.88 -2.96 -2.18
C ARG A 25 20.49 -2.12 -1.05
N SER A 26 20.88 -0.87 -1.33
CA SER A 26 21.40 0.07 -0.34
C SER A 26 20.81 1.46 -0.54
N ARG A 27 20.73 2.23 0.55
CA ARG A 27 20.28 3.64 0.51
C ARG A 27 21.19 4.50 -0.37
N SER A 28 22.51 4.27 -0.35
CA SER A 28 23.47 5.01 -1.16
C SER A 28 23.25 4.78 -2.66
N ALA A 29 23.01 3.54 -3.09
CA ALA A 29 22.76 3.24 -4.49
C ALA A 29 21.44 3.85 -4.99
N ALA A 30 20.39 3.85 -4.15
CA ALA A 30 19.13 4.52 -4.49
C ALA A 30 19.31 6.05 -4.60
N ALA A 31 20.07 6.66 -3.70
CA ALA A 31 20.37 8.09 -3.74
C ALA A 31 21.16 8.46 -4.99
N GLU A 32 22.23 7.73 -5.31
CA GLU A 32 23.04 7.95 -6.50
C GLU A 32 22.21 7.83 -7.80
N ALA A 33 21.33 6.82 -7.88
CA ALA A 33 20.43 6.66 -9.01
C ALA A 33 19.43 7.83 -9.13
N SER A 34 18.93 8.33 -8.00
CA SER A 34 18.05 9.51 -7.99
C SER A 34 18.75 10.77 -8.46
N ASP A 35 19.99 11.01 -8.02
CA ASP A 35 20.75 12.20 -8.40
C ASP A 35 21.11 12.15 -9.89
N ARG A 36 21.49 10.97 -10.38
CA ARG A 36 21.78 10.74 -11.80
C ARG A 36 20.55 10.97 -12.68
N LEU A 37 19.38 10.51 -12.24
CA LEU A 37 18.12 10.74 -12.93
C LEU A 37 17.79 12.24 -12.99
N LEU A 38 17.83 12.94 -11.86
CA LEU A 38 17.53 14.37 -11.82
C LEU A 38 18.50 15.19 -12.68
N GLY A 39 19.78 14.80 -12.71
CA GLY A 39 20.78 15.42 -13.59
C GLY A 39 20.53 15.20 -15.08
N ALA A 40 19.92 14.06 -15.46
CA ALA A 40 19.58 13.76 -16.85
C ALA A 40 18.36 14.56 -17.36
N PHE A 41 17.53 15.10 -16.46
CA PHE A 41 16.31 15.84 -16.79
C PHE A 41 16.31 17.24 -16.17
N PRO A 42 17.21 18.16 -16.59
CA PRO A 42 17.36 19.48 -15.97
C PRO A 42 16.14 20.39 -16.13
N ALA A 43 15.25 20.10 -17.08
CA ALA A 43 13.98 20.81 -17.26
C ALA A 43 12.89 20.36 -16.27
N TRP A 44 13.09 19.25 -15.56
CA TRP A 44 12.13 18.73 -14.59
C TRP A 44 12.34 19.40 -13.23
N ARG A 45 11.24 19.62 -12.52
CA ARG A 45 11.27 20.16 -11.15
C ARG A 45 10.84 19.09 -10.17
N LEU A 46 11.69 18.80 -9.18
CA LEU A 46 11.32 17.93 -8.07
C LEU A 46 10.16 18.57 -7.29
N ARG A 47 9.03 17.86 -7.23
CA ARG A 47 7.85 18.31 -6.47
C ARG A 47 7.94 17.90 -5.00
N TRP A 48 8.15 16.61 -4.76
CA TRP A 48 8.41 16.04 -3.45
C TRP A 48 9.24 14.76 -3.61
N ARG A 49 9.88 14.35 -2.51
CA ARG A 49 10.63 13.10 -2.39
C ARG A 49 10.31 12.48 -1.05
N MET A 50 10.19 11.15 -1.04
CA MET A 50 10.06 10.38 0.19
C MET A 50 11.00 9.18 0.08
N ASP A 51 12.00 9.13 0.98
CA ASP A 51 12.88 8.00 1.09
C ASP A 51 12.26 6.96 2.03
N GLY A 52 12.32 5.69 1.63
CA GLY A 52 11.75 4.59 2.40
C GLY A 52 12.69 3.39 2.47
N PHE A 53 12.27 2.40 3.26
CA PHE A 53 12.97 1.14 3.42
C PHE A 53 11.98 -0.01 3.58
N LEU A 54 12.37 -1.19 3.12
CA LEU A 54 11.73 -2.42 3.56
C LEU A 54 12.32 -2.75 4.92
N ALA A 55 11.49 -2.89 5.96
CA ALA A 55 12.00 -3.36 7.24
C ALA A 55 12.63 -4.75 7.05
N GLY A 56 13.71 -5.03 7.79
CA GLY A 56 14.49 -6.25 7.62
C GLY A 56 13.58 -7.47 7.62
N SER A 57 13.55 -8.19 6.50
CA SER A 57 12.80 -9.43 6.35
C SER A 57 13.38 -10.47 7.30
N ARG A 58 12.63 -10.86 8.35
CA ARG A 58 12.93 -12.11 9.04
C ARG A 58 12.38 -13.24 8.19
N THR A 59 13.21 -14.21 7.85
CA THR A 59 12.72 -15.42 7.18
C THR A 59 12.20 -16.38 8.25
N GLU A 60 10.88 -16.53 8.35
CA GLU A 60 10.26 -17.60 9.15
C GLU A 60 9.61 -18.60 8.20
N ARG A 61 9.93 -19.90 8.37
CA ARG A 61 9.43 -21.00 7.51
C ARG A 61 9.60 -20.73 6.00
N GLY A 62 10.71 -20.11 5.61
CA GLY A 62 11.03 -19.82 4.20
C GLY A 62 10.35 -18.57 3.63
N ARG A 63 9.66 -17.75 4.44
CA ARG A 63 9.01 -16.51 4.00
C ARG A 63 9.60 -15.29 4.69
N ALA A 64 9.89 -14.26 3.90
CA ALA A 64 10.23 -12.94 4.41
C ALA A 64 9.00 -12.32 5.09
N LEU A 65 9.02 -12.24 6.42
CA LEU A 65 8.08 -11.44 7.20
C LEU A 65 8.75 -10.10 7.49
N THR A 66 8.19 -9.05 6.90
CA THR A 66 8.53 -7.66 7.21
C THR A 66 7.65 -7.23 8.38
N ARG A 67 8.23 -6.65 9.43
CA ARG A 67 7.44 -5.99 10.47
C ARG A 67 7.22 -4.54 10.09
N ASP A 68 6.00 -4.05 10.21
CA ASP A 68 5.71 -2.63 10.08
C ASP A 68 6.13 -1.86 11.35
N PRO A 69 6.10 -0.51 11.35
CA PRO A 69 6.42 0.29 12.53
C PRO A 69 5.46 0.07 13.72
N PHE A 70 4.31 -0.56 13.52
CA PHE A 70 3.40 -0.99 14.59
C PHE A 70 3.71 -2.39 15.14
N HIS A 71 4.79 -3.01 14.65
CA HIS A 71 5.31 -4.32 15.06
C HIS A 71 4.49 -5.51 14.59
N PHE A 72 3.64 -5.34 13.57
CA PHE A 72 2.85 -6.42 12.97
C PHE A 72 3.53 -6.98 11.73
N THR A 73 3.38 -8.30 11.54
CA THR A 73 3.76 -8.98 10.30
C THR A 73 2.96 -8.43 9.12
N GLU A 74 3.65 -7.90 8.12
CA GLU A 74 3.08 -7.29 6.92
C GLU A 74 3.30 -8.14 5.64
N GLY A 75 2.54 -7.85 4.59
CA GLY A 75 2.55 -8.52 3.28
C GLY A 75 1.44 -9.54 3.10
N PHE A 76 0.64 -9.77 4.14
CA PHE A 76 -0.42 -10.76 4.10
C PHE A 76 -1.60 -10.32 3.21
N GLY A 77 -2.19 -11.27 2.47
CA GLY A 77 -3.28 -10.99 1.52
C GLY A 77 -2.82 -10.56 0.12
N ASN A 78 -1.52 -10.32 -0.08
CA ASN A 78 -0.96 -10.21 -1.44
C ASN A 78 -1.03 -11.56 -2.17
N PRO A 79 -1.11 -11.55 -3.51
CA PRO A 79 -1.07 -12.76 -4.30
C PRO A 79 0.25 -13.53 -4.10
N PRO A 80 0.23 -14.88 -4.10
CA PRO A 80 1.38 -15.70 -3.77
C PRO A 80 2.37 -15.89 -4.93
N ASN A 81 1.97 -15.57 -6.17
CA ASN A 81 2.79 -15.80 -7.36
C ASN A 81 2.62 -14.69 -8.40
N GLU A 82 3.58 -14.60 -9.32
CA GLU A 82 3.63 -13.58 -10.36
C GLU A 82 2.39 -13.59 -11.27
N ARG A 83 1.88 -14.78 -11.61
CA ARG A 83 0.69 -14.90 -12.46
C ARG A 83 -0.52 -14.22 -11.81
N GLU A 84 -0.76 -14.46 -10.53
CA GLU A 84 -1.87 -13.83 -9.81
C GLU A 84 -1.62 -12.33 -9.54
N VAL A 85 -0.37 -11.92 -9.31
CA VAL A 85 -0.02 -10.49 -9.26
C VAL A 85 -0.44 -9.81 -10.55
N ARG A 86 0.01 -10.32 -11.70
CA ARG A 86 -0.33 -9.79 -13.03
C ARG A 86 -1.84 -9.81 -13.29
N ASP A 87 -2.51 -10.91 -12.92
CA ASP A 87 -3.95 -11.06 -13.07
C ASP A 87 -4.73 -9.94 -12.35
N ARG A 88 -4.32 -9.60 -11.12
CA ARG A 88 -4.98 -8.57 -10.31
C ARG A 88 -4.62 -7.15 -10.71
N SER A 89 -3.36 -6.90 -11.06
CA SER A 89 -2.84 -5.54 -11.19
C SER A 89 -2.83 -4.98 -12.61
N LEU A 90 -2.81 -5.81 -13.66
CA LEU A 90 -2.62 -5.32 -15.02
C LEU A 90 -3.94 -5.04 -15.75
N VAL A 91 -3.99 -3.89 -16.42
CA VAL A 91 -5.07 -3.52 -17.34
C VAL A 91 -5.14 -4.53 -18.49
N ARG A 92 -6.35 -4.96 -18.82
CA ARG A 92 -6.65 -5.95 -19.86
C ARG A 92 -7.31 -5.30 -21.07
N PRO A 93 -7.19 -5.91 -22.27
CA PRO A 93 -7.98 -5.52 -23.42
C PRO A 93 -9.48 -5.56 -23.10
N GLY A 94 -10.24 -4.61 -23.66
CA GLY A 94 -11.71 -4.60 -23.54
C GLY A 94 -12.26 -4.05 -22.22
N GLN A 95 -11.43 -3.48 -21.34
CA GLN A 95 -11.87 -2.84 -20.09
C GLN A 95 -12.30 -1.37 -20.26
N GLY A 96 -12.44 -0.89 -21.49
CA GLY A 96 -12.75 0.53 -21.76
C GLY A 96 -11.55 1.48 -21.58
N GLU A 97 -10.36 0.93 -21.33
CA GLU A 97 -9.11 1.67 -21.25
C GLU A 97 -8.50 1.91 -22.63
N PRO A 98 -7.70 2.98 -22.82
CA PRO A 98 -6.94 3.19 -24.05
C PRO A 98 -6.00 2.02 -24.35
N ASP A 99 -5.82 1.67 -25.62
CA ASP A 99 -4.98 0.53 -26.03
C ASP A 99 -3.54 0.62 -25.49
N TRP A 100 -2.98 1.82 -25.36
CA TRP A 100 -1.63 2.03 -24.82
C TRP A 100 -1.50 1.68 -23.34
N ALA A 101 -2.61 1.66 -22.59
CA ALA A 101 -2.63 1.36 -21.16
C ALA A 101 -2.67 -0.15 -20.89
N VAL A 102 -3.01 -0.97 -21.88
CA VAL A 102 -3.07 -2.44 -21.73
C VAL A 102 -1.70 -2.98 -21.31
N GLY A 103 -1.68 -3.80 -20.26
CA GLY A 103 -0.45 -4.31 -19.65
C GLY A 103 0.24 -3.33 -18.70
N GLY A 104 -0.28 -2.10 -18.55
CA GLY A 104 0.07 -1.17 -17.48
C GLY A 104 -0.74 -1.41 -16.21
N SER A 105 -0.58 -0.53 -15.21
CA SER A 105 -1.27 -0.64 -13.92
C SER A 105 -1.51 0.73 -13.29
N TYR A 106 -2.66 0.92 -12.67
CA TYR A 106 -2.88 2.08 -11.80
C TYR A 106 -2.11 1.89 -10.49
N GLN A 107 -1.32 2.89 -10.13
CA GLN A 107 -0.59 2.94 -8.87
C GLN A 107 -1.20 4.00 -7.95
N VAL A 108 -1.43 3.61 -6.70
CA VAL A 108 -1.83 4.53 -5.63
C VAL A 108 -0.69 4.62 -4.64
N VAL A 109 -0.26 5.84 -4.33
CA VAL A 109 0.69 6.13 -3.26
C VAL A 109 0.01 6.96 -2.19
N ARG A 110 0.18 6.57 -0.92
CA ARG A 110 -0.34 7.29 0.24
C ARG A 110 0.80 7.43 1.25
N LEU A 111 1.10 8.67 1.63
CA LEU A 111 2.08 8.96 2.67
C LEU A 111 1.33 9.02 4.01
N VAL A 112 1.55 8.01 4.84
CA VAL A 112 0.79 7.77 6.06
C VAL A 112 1.71 7.86 7.26
N ARG A 113 1.53 8.88 8.09
CA ARG A 113 2.21 8.99 9.38
C ARG A 113 1.55 8.08 10.40
N LEU A 114 2.35 7.43 11.22
CA LEU A 114 1.90 6.50 12.25
C LEU A 114 2.11 7.12 13.64
N ALA A 115 1.09 7.12 14.48
CA ALA A 115 1.15 7.61 15.85
C ALA A 115 1.75 6.52 16.77
N THR A 116 3.02 6.19 16.58
CA THR A 116 3.68 5.06 17.27
C THR A 116 3.72 5.21 18.78
N GLU A 117 3.88 6.43 19.31
CA GLU A 117 3.85 6.68 20.75
C GLU A 117 2.48 6.38 21.37
N LEU A 118 1.40 6.81 20.71
CA LEU A 118 0.03 6.52 21.15
C LEU A 118 -0.26 5.01 21.01
N TRP A 119 0.21 4.40 19.93
CA TRP A 119 0.08 2.96 19.70
C TRP A 119 0.73 2.14 20.81
N ASP A 120 1.96 2.50 21.21
CA ASP A 120 2.73 1.77 22.22
C ASP A 120 2.19 1.91 23.65
N MET A 121 1.30 2.87 23.90
CA MET A 121 0.57 2.98 25.16
C MET A 121 -0.55 1.94 25.31
N ASP A 122 -1.08 1.42 24.20
CA ASP A 122 -2.14 0.42 24.23
C ASP A 122 -1.58 -0.98 24.56
N SER A 123 -2.41 -1.81 25.18
CA SER A 123 -2.06 -3.20 25.43
C SER A 123 -1.90 -3.95 24.10
N GLN A 124 -1.07 -5.00 24.09
CA GLN A 124 -0.96 -5.87 22.91
C GLN A 124 -2.33 -6.41 22.47
N GLU A 125 -3.20 -6.75 23.42
CA GLU A 125 -4.55 -7.25 23.10
C GLU A 125 -5.37 -6.20 22.34
N GLU A 126 -5.34 -4.93 22.76
CA GLU A 126 -6.05 -3.86 22.07
C GLU A 126 -5.47 -3.63 20.67
N GLN A 127 -4.14 -3.57 20.54
CA GLN A 127 -3.49 -3.46 19.23
C GLN A 127 -3.88 -4.61 18.28
N GLU A 128 -3.88 -5.85 18.78
CA GLU A 128 -4.27 -7.03 18.01
C GLU A 128 -5.75 -6.99 17.60
N ARG A 129 -6.63 -6.42 18.44
CA ARG A 129 -8.05 -6.18 18.12
C ARG A 129 -8.24 -5.11 17.06
N VAL A 130 -7.48 -4.00 17.13
CA VAL A 130 -7.49 -2.93 16.13
C VAL A 130 -7.08 -3.46 14.76
N ILE A 131 -5.99 -4.25 14.69
CA ILE A 131 -5.54 -4.87 13.45
C ILE A 131 -6.48 -5.99 13.00
N GLY A 132 -6.97 -6.81 13.93
CA GLY A 132 -7.72 -8.03 13.66
C GLY A 132 -6.85 -9.26 13.44
N ARG A 133 -5.58 -9.22 13.86
CA ARG A 133 -4.60 -10.32 13.82
C ARG A 133 -3.72 -10.26 15.05
N ARG A 134 -3.05 -11.37 15.34
CA ARG A 134 -1.96 -11.41 16.32
C ARG A 134 -0.70 -10.76 15.74
N ARG A 135 0.19 -10.25 16.60
CA ARG A 135 1.47 -9.65 16.17
C ARG A 135 2.33 -10.59 15.33
N ASP A 136 2.27 -11.89 15.61
CA ASP A 136 2.98 -12.95 14.87
C ASP A 136 2.34 -13.28 13.49
N GLY A 137 1.19 -12.69 13.18
CA GLY A 137 0.45 -12.91 11.94
C GLY A 137 -0.62 -14.01 12.03
N ARG A 138 -0.77 -14.75 13.13
CA ARG A 138 -1.94 -15.64 13.25
C ARG A 138 -3.23 -14.84 13.33
N TRP A 139 -4.34 -15.47 12.97
CA TRP A 139 -5.65 -14.89 13.17
C TRP A 139 -6.05 -14.90 14.65
N LEU A 140 -6.95 -13.99 15.03
CA LEU A 140 -7.38 -13.87 16.43
C LEU A 140 -8.11 -15.13 16.92
N ASP A 141 -8.82 -15.82 16.03
CA ASP A 141 -9.47 -17.12 16.27
C ASP A 141 -8.50 -18.30 16.37
N GLY A 142 -7.20 -18.06 16.19
CA GLY A 142 -6.16 -19.09 16.24
C GLY A 142 -5.85 -19.74 14.89
N THR A 143 -6.59 -19.38 13.83
CA THR A 143 -6.33 -19.87 12.46
C THR A 143 -4.89 -19.53 12.06
N PRO A 144 -4.14 -20.47 11.45
CA PRO A 144 -2.80 -20.22 10.95
C PRO A 144 -2.74 -19.01 10.01
N ALA A 145 -1.58 -18.34 10.00
CA ALA A 145 -1.41 -17.09 9.27
C ALA A 145 -1.69 -17.24 7.76
N GLU A 146 -1.53 -18.45 7.21
CA GLU A 146 -1.66 -18.77 5.79
C GLU A 146 -3.06 -19.21 5.36
N GLU A 147 -3.93 -19.46 6.34
CA GLU A 147 -5.28 -19.97 6.13
C GLU A 147 -6.31 -18.84 6.18
N GLU A 148 -7.55 -19.16 5.83
CA GLU A 148 -8.68 -18.22 5.83
C GLU A 148 -9.42 -18.30 7.17
N PRO A 149 -9.58 -17.19 7.91
CA PRO A 149 -10.37 -17.16 9.13
C PRO A 149 -11.85 -17.15 8.74
N GLU A 150 -12.68 -17.76 9.55
CA GLU A 150 -14.11 -17.84 9.25
C GLU A 150 -14.89 -16.66 9.84
N PHE A 151 -14.73 -15.46 9.25
CA PHE A 151 -15.46 -14.27 9.71
C PHE A 151 -16.99 -14.44 9.70
N ARG A 152 -17.52 -15.33 8.87
CA ARG A 152 -18.97 -15.65 8.83
C ARG A 152 -19.45 -16.34 10.09
N ALA A 153 -18.64 -17.25 10.66
CA ALA A 153 -18.93 -17.89 11.94
C ALA A 153 -18.87 -16.88 13.10
N ASP A 154 -18.04 -15.83 12.97
CA ASP A 154 -17.99 -14.70 13.91
C ASP A 154 -18.79 -13.48 13.43
N SER A 155 -20.06 -13.69 13.07
CA SER A 155 -20.95 -12.63 12.53
C SER A 155 -21.14 -11.41 13.45
N LYS A 156 -20.93 -11.57 14.76
CA LYS A 156 -21.04 -10.50 15.76
C LYS A 156 -19.69 -9.82 16.08
N GLY A 157 -18.59 -10.27 15.47
CA GLY A 157 -17.25 -9.72 15.72
C GLY A 157 -16.76 -9.89 17.15
N ARG A 158 -17.09 -11.01 17.80
CA ARG A 158 -16.66 -11.32 19.17
C ARG A 158 -15.18 -11.66 19.24
N ILE A 159 -14.67 -12.34 18.21
CA ILE A 159 -13.27 -12.77 18.15
C ILE A 159 -12.47 -11.75 17.33
N THR A 160 -12.91 -11.49 16.09
CA THR A 160 -12.30 -10.48 15.22
C THR A 160 -13.26 -9.31 15.09
N PRO A 161 -12.97 -8.14 15.72
CA PRO A 161 -13.90 -7.00 15.71
C PRO A 161 -14.37 -6.62 14.31
N LEU A 162 -15.65 -6.23 14.18
CA LEU A 162 -16.23 -5.78 12.92
C LEU A 162 -15.48 -4.56 12.34
N THR A 163 -14.91 -3.73 13.22
CA THR A 163 -14.15 -2.52 12.89
C THR A 163 -12.63 -2.75 12.79
N SER A 164 -12.17 -4.00 12.84
CA SER A 164 -10.75 -4.34 12.70
C SER A 164 -10.27 -4.16 11.26
N HIS A 165 -9.03 -3.69 11.11
CA HIS A 165 -8.46 -3.32 9.82
C HIS A 165 -8.58 -4.43 8.77
N VAL A 166 -8.11 -5.64 9.10
CA VAL A 166 -8.08 -6.76 8.14
C VAL A 166 -9.47 -7.23 7.73
N ARG A 167 -10.45 -7.15 8.63
CA ARG A 167 -11.82 -7.58 8.38
C ARG A 167 -12.55 -6.58 7.49
N MET A 168 -12.36 -5.28 7.70
CA MET A 168 -12.93 -4.24 6.84
C MET A 168 -12.24 -4.19 5.46
N ALA A 169 -10.92 -4.39 5.41
CA ALA A 169 -10.16 -4.40 4.16
C ALA A 169 -10.60 -5.54 3.22
N ALA A 170 -10.73 -6.76 3.77
CA ALA A 170 -11.05 -7.98 3.03
C ALA A 170 -12.08 -8.86 3.79
N PRO A 171 -13.38 -8.48 3.77
CA PRO A 171 -14.41 -9.15 4.56
C PRO A 171 -14.78 -10.56 4.04
N ASP A 172 -14.50 -10.87 2.77
CA ASP A 172 -14.64 -12.20 2.16
C ASP A 172 -13.33 -12.54 1.46
N ARG A 173 -12.52 -13.46 1.99
CA ARG A 173 -11.21 -13.75 1.37
C ARG A 173 -11.31 -14.65 0.15
N ARG A 174 -12.48 -15.21 -0.15
CA ARG A 174 -12.76 -15.83 -1.45
C ARG A 174 -12.83 -14.78 -2.56
N ASN A 175 -13.07 -13.52 -2.18
CA ASN A 175 -13.15 -12.37 -3.08
C ASN A 175 -12.22 -11.26 -2.57
N LEU A 176 -10.92 -11.55 -2.53
CA LEU A 176 -9.91 -10.56 -2.13
C LEU A 176 -9.98 -9.31 -3.01
N PRO A 177 -9.72 -8.13 -2.44
CA PRO A 177 -9.64 -6.91 -3.22
C PRO A 177 -8.67 -7.05 -4.41
N PRO A 178 -9.01 -6.52 -5.60
CA PRO A 178 -8.22 -6.67 -6.81
C PRO A 178 -7.03 -5.71 -6.84
N LEU A 179 -6.25 -5.65 -5.75
CA LEU A 179 -5.05 -4.83 -5.62
C LEU A 179 -3.87 -5.64 -5.08
N VAL A 180 -2.67 -5.17 -5.36
CA VAL A 180 -1.39 -5.73 -4.87
C VAL A 180 -0.64 -4.65 -4.12
N ARG A 181 -0.29 -4.89 -2.86
CA ARG A 181 0.38 -3.92 -1.98
C ARG A 181 1.89 -4.10 -2.05
N ARG A 182 2.63 -3.00 -2.05
CA ARG A 182 4.09 -2.99 -2.04
C ARG A 182 4.62 -1.73 -1.36
N SER A 183 4.35 -1.66 -0.07
CA SER A 183 4.61 -0.50 0.78
C SER A 183 6.00 -0.52 1.39
N TYR A 184 6.46 0.64 1.85
CA TYR A 184 7.77 0.83 2.50
C TYR A 184 7.60 1.62 3.79
N GLY A 185 8.37 1.30 4.83
CA GLY A 185 8.48 2.17 6.00
C GLY A 185 9.24 3.44 5.64
N TYR A 186 8.95 4.55 6.32
CA TYR A 186 9.79 5.74 6.31
C TYR A 186 10.09 6.19 7.75
N ASP A 187 11.22 6.86 7.92
CA ASP A 187 11.64 7.46 9.17
C ASP A 187 12.45 8.73 8.84
N ARG A 188 11.95 9.88 9.33
CA ARG A 188 12.55 11.21 9.15
C ARG A 188 13.15 11.76 10.44
N GLY A 189 13.16 10.97 11.53
CA GLY A 189 13.54 11.42 12.86
C GLY A 189 12.39 12.10 13.62
N ASP A 190 12.62 12.46 14.89
CA ASP A 190 11.70 13.21 15.76
C ASP A 190 10.26 12.66 15.82
N GLY A 191 10.11 11.34 15.71
CA GLY A 191 8.80 10.68 15.70
C GLY A 191 7.98 10.91 14.42
N ASP A 192 8.57 11.43 13.34
CA ASP A 192 7.97 11.39 12.00
C ASP A 192 8.34 10.09 11.29
N THR A 193 7.63 9.04 11.68
CA THR A 193 7.75 7.70 11.09
C THR A 193 6.41 7.26 10.53
N GLY A 194 6.46 6.38 9.54
CA GLY A 194 5.24 5.79 9.03
C GLY A 194 5.41 4.90 7.82
N LEU A 195 4.39 4.89 6.97
CA LEU A 195 4.26 4.02 5.80
C LEU A 195 4.12 4.85 4.53
N ILE A 196 4.99 4.59 3.56
CA ILE A 196 4.77 4.88 2.15
C ILE A 196 3.91 3.74 1.62
N PHE A 197 2.60 3.86 1.78
CA PHE A 197 1.69 2.87 1.24
C PHE A 197 1.68 2.97 -0.28
N SER A 198 1.88 1.85 -0.96
CA SER A 198 1.85 1.77 -2.41
C SER A 198 1.09 0.53 -2.84
N CYS A 199 0.14 0.67 -3.75
CA CYS A 199 -0.56 -0.48 -4.32
C CYS A 199 -0.84 -0.33 -5.82
N PHE A 200 -0.96 -1.49 -6.47
CA PHE A 200 -1.13 -1.65 -7.90
C PHE A 200 -2.44 -2.38 -8.19
N GLN A 201 -3.23 -1.87 -9.12
CA GLN A 201 -4.51 -2.43 -9.51
C GLN A 201 -4.80 -2.13 -10.97
N ARG A 202 -5.69 -2.92 -11.57
CA ARG A 202 -6.17 -2.69 -12.94
C ARG A 202 -7.23 -1.60 -13.03
N ASP A 203 -7.91 -1.31 -11.93
CA ASP A 203 -9.02 -0.36 -11.81
C ASP A 203 -8.98 0.29 -10.42
N LEU A 204 -9.04 1.62 -10.35
CA LEU A 204 -8.98 2.37 -9.10
C LEU A 204 -10.25 2.22 -8.25
N ALA A 205 -11.42 2.25 -8.89
CA ALA A 205 -12.72 2.20 -8.24
C ALA A 205 -12.94 0.84 -7.57
N ASP A 206 -12.67 -0.24 -8.31
CA ASP A 206 -12.79 -1.61 -7.80
C ASP A 206 -11.67 -2.00 -6.83
N GLY A 207 -10.51 -1.36 -6.96
CA GLY A 207 -9.31 -1.62 -6.16
C GLY A 207 -9.26 -0.76 -4.90
N PHE A 208 -8.35 0.21 -4.91
CA PHE A 208 -8.03 1.02 -3.73
C PHE A 208 -9.24 1.79 -3.20
N GLU A 209 -10.05 2.42 -4.06
CA GLU A 209 -11.15 3.28 -3.61
C GLU A 209 -12.24 2.48 -2.90
N ALA A 210 -12.62 1.31 -3.43
CA ALA A 210 -13.56 0.40 -2.77
C ALA A 210 -13.03 -0.09 -1.41
N VAL A 211 -11.73 -0.40 -1.30
CA VAL A 211 -11.11 -0.79 -0.02
C VAL A 211 -11.12 0.37 0.95
N GLN A 212 -10.65 1.55 0.53
CA GLN A 212 -10.55 2.72 1.38
C GLN A 212 -11.93 3.17 1.90
N LYS A 213 -12.95 3.11 1.05
CA LYS A 213 -14.34 3.36 1.46
C LYS A 213 -14.84 2.38 2.51
N ARG A 214 -14.49 1.09 2.40
CA ARG A 214 -14.81 0.10 3.44
C ARG A 214 -14.06 0.34 4.74
N LEU A 215 -12.87 0.95 4.68
CA LEU A 215 -12.05 1.27 5.84
C LEU A 215 -12.50 2.54 6.57
N GLU A 216 -13.52 3.25 6.08
CA GLU A 216 -14.12 4.38 6.79
C GLU A 216 -14.66 3.94 8.15
N GLY A 217 -14.19 4.59 9.22
CA GLY A 217 -14.59 4.28 10.60
C GLY A 217 -13.88 3.08 11.25
N GLN A 218 -12.82 2.54 10.63
CA GLN A 218 -11.97 1.52 11.27
C GLN A 218 -11.28 2.05 12.54
N GLU A 219 -10.97 1.16 13.49
CA GLU A 219 -10.25 1.55 14.72
C GLU A 219 -8.82 2.02 14.47
N LEU A 220 -8.17 1.48 13.43
CA LEU A 220 -6.80 1.87 13.06
C LEU A 220 -6.72 3.34 12.66
N GLY A 221 -7.84 3.95 12.26
CA GLY A 221 -7.94 5.36 11.90
C GLY A 221 -7.48 6.31 13.02
N ARG A 222 -7.53 5.88 14.28
CA ARG A 222 -7.06 6.68 15.43
C ARG A 222 -5.53 6.84 15.47
N TYR A 223 -4.79 5.95 14.80
CA TYR A 223 -3.33 5.89 14.89
C TYR A 223 -2.64 6.26 13.57
N ILE A 224 -3.40 6.57 12.52
CA ILE A 224 -2.85 6.86 11.20
C ILE A 224 -3.32 8.21 10.70
N LEU A 225 -2.43 8.93 10.02
CA LEU A 225 -2.74 10.18 9.36
C LEU A 225 -2.18 10.17 7.95
N THR A 226 -3.05 10.19 6.95
CA THR A 226 -2.58 10.37 5.56
C THR A 226 -2.36 11.85 5.28
N PHE A 227 -1.15 12.21 4.88
CA PHE A 227 -0.76 13.60 4.63
C PHE A 227 -0.28 13.89 3.21
N GLY A 228 -0.21 12.89 2.33
CA GLY A 228 0.20 13.10 0.94
C GLY A 228 0.13 11.85 0.07
N GLY A 229 0.78 11.92 -1.10
CA GLY A 229 0.77 10.88 -2.12
C GLY A 229 -0.06 11.24 -3.35
N GLY A 230 -0.52 10.25 -4.11
CA GLY A 230 -1.25 10.50 -5.35
C GLY A 230 -1.61 9.22 -6.10
N TYR A 231 -2.40 9.40 -7.16
CA TYR A 231 -2.75 8.34 -8.10
C TYR A 231 -1.95 8.57 -9.38
N PHE A 232 -1.33 7.51 -9.88
CA PHE A 232 -0.46 7.50 -11.03
C PHE A 232 -0.80 6.29 -11.91
N PHE A 233 -0.31 6.31 -13.13
CA PHE A 233 -0.39 5.17 -14.04
C PHE A 233 1.02 4.70 -14.38
N VAL A 234 1.27 3.41 -14.17
CA VAL A 234 2.50 2.74 -14.59
C VAL A 234 2.26 2.19 -16.00
N PRO A 235 2.91 2.75 -17.02
CA PRO A 235 2.74 2.27 -18.38
C PRO A 235 3.29 0.85 -18.56
N PRO A 236 2.84 0.12 -19.59
CA PRO A 236 3.44 -1.16 -19.94
C PRO A 236 4.93 -1.00 -20.27
N PRO A 237 5.73 -2.08 -20.19
CA PRO A 237 7.15 -2.04 -20.54
C PRO A 237 7.39 -1.55 -21.97
N GLY A 238 8.51 -0.83 -22.16
CA GLY A 238 8.87 -0.21 -23.44
C GLY A 238 8.51 1.28 -23.50
N ASP A 239 8.57 1.85 -24.69
CA ASP A 239 8.42 3.29 -24.97
C ASP A 239 7.22 3.60 -25.87
N ALA A 240 6.53 2.59 -26.42
CA ALA A 240 5.39 2.79 -27.33
C ALA A 240 4.26 3.66 -26.74
N TRP A 241 4.09 3.64 -25.41
CA TRP A 241 3.12 4.48 -24.72
C TRP A 241 3.48 5.97 -24.82
N ILE A 242 4.77 6.34 -24.93
CA ILE A 242 5.24 7.72 -25.02
C ILE A 242 4.65 8.37 -26.28
N ASP A 243 4.74 7.69 -27.42
CA ASP A 243 4.15 8.15 -28.67
C ASP A 243 2.64 8.30 -28.57
N ALA A 244 1.97 7.33 -27.94
CA ALA A 244 0.52 7.33 -27.80
C ALA A 244 -0.01 8.49 -26.95
N VAL A 245 0.72 8.89 -25.90
CA VAL A 245 0.34 10.01 -25.04
C VAL A 245 0.83 11.36 -25.57
N SER A 246 1.95 11.39 -26.29
CA SER A 246 2.53 12.64 -26.83
C SER A 246 1.76 13.17 -28.03
N ARG A 247 1.13 12.30 -28.84
CA ARG A 247 0.33 12.67 -30.01
C ARG A 247 -1.05 13.25 -29.69
N ARG A 248 -1.43 13.32 -28.40
CA ARG A 248 -2.72 13.86 -27.93
C ARG A 248 -2.63 15.30 -27.39
N ARG A 249 -1.54 16.01 -27.65
CA ARG A 249 -1.41 17.46 -27.39
C ARG A 249 -1.59 18.26 -28.66
#